data_AF-A0A6N4UZ64-F1
#
_entry.id   AF-A0A6N4UZ64-F1
#
_cell.length_a   1.000
_cell.length_b   1.000
_cell.length_c   1.000
_cell.angle_alpha   90.00
_cell.angle_beta   90.00
_cell.angle_gamma   90.00
#
_symmetry.space_group_name_H-M   'P 1'
#
loop_
_entity.id
_entity.type
_entity.pdbx_description
1 polymer ?
#
loop_
_entity_poly.entity_id
_entity_poly.type
_entity_poly.pdbx_seq_one_letter_code
_entity_poly.pdbx_strand_id
1 'polypeptide(L)'
;MMAGVSAACTAHIEAGSRSAAVSSDKLAATVEERLKAHTGKEADSVECDGELPAKVGATQRCTLTDGAMEYGVTVTTTSADNGTVKFDIKVDDHPVR
;
A
#
# COMPACT_ATOMS: atom_id res chain seq x y z
N MET A 1 -21.87 33.01 36.46
CA MET A 1 -22.69 31.83 36.80
C MET A 1 -21.98 30.57 36.30
N MET A 2 -22.05 29.52 37.11
CA MET A 2 -21.42 28.21 36.98
C MET A 2 -21.95 27.37 35.80
N ALA A 3 -21.20 26.29 35.52
CA ALA A 3 -21.62 24.97 34.98
C ALA A 3 -21.22 24.64 33.53
N GLY A 4 -20.34 23.65 33.40
CA GLY A 4 -19.96 22.99 32.14
C GLY A 4 -18.92 21.90 32.38
N VAL A 5 -19.35 20.80 32.98
CA VAL A 5 -18.56 19.63 33.38
C VAL A 5 -18.19 18.76 32.17
N SER A 6 -16.92 18.30 32.17
CA SER A 6 -16.36 17.10 31.55
C SER A 6 -16.67 16.76 30.08
N ALA A 7 -15.63 16.78 29.25
CA ALA A 7 -15.23 15.64 28.40
C ALA A 7 -13.82 15.90 27.87
N ALA A 8 -12.79 15.65 28.68
CA ALA A 8 -11.48 15.34 28.13
C ALA A 8 -11.59 13.94 27.52
N CYS A 9 -11.97 13.86 26.25
CA CYS A 9 -11.61 12.68 25.46
C CYS A 9 -10.11 12.83 25.22
N THR A 10 -9.32 12.23 26.12
CA THR A 10 -7.97 11.78 25.81
C THR A 10 -7.99 11.21 24.39
N ALA A 11 -7.08 11.68 23.56
CA ALA A 11 -6.83 11.14 22.24
C ALA A 11 -6.40 9.67 22.39
N HIS A 12 -7.36 8.77 22.55
CA HIS A 12 -7.22 7.40 22.12
C HIS A 12 -7.60 7.41 20.65
N ILE A 13 -6.78 8.09 19.83
CA ILE A 13 -6.53 7.52 18.51
C ILE A 13 -5.72 6.26 18.86
N GLU A 14 -6.43 5.20 19.26
CA GLU A 14 -6.06 3.86 18.87
C GLU A 14 -6.05 3.92 17.35
N ALA A 15 -4.94 4.39 16.79
CA ALA A 15 -4.53 4.06 15.44
C ALA A 15 -4.35 2.55 15.52
N GLY A 16 -5.46 1.84 15.30
CA GLY A 16 -5.55 0.42 15.49
C GLY A 16 -4.47 -0.22 14.66
N SER A 17 -3.40 -0.64 15.32
CA SER A 17 -2.49 -1.65 14.82
C SER A 17 -3.27 -2.95 14.68
N ARG A 18 -4.10 -3.05 13.64
CA ARG A 18 -4.78 -4.28 13.22
C ARG A 18 -4.73 -4.51 11.72
N SER A 19 -4.00 -3.71 10.97
CA SER A 19 -3.75 -4.02 9.58
C SER A 19 -2.59 -5.00 9.48
N ALA A 20 -2.89 -6.27 9.78
CA ALA A 20 -2.06 -7.41 9.38
C ALA A 20 -2.05 -7.61 7.85
N ALA A 21 -2.53 -6.63 7.09
CA ALA A 21 -2.51 -6.53 5.64
C ALA A 21 -2.50 -5.05 5.25
N VAL A 22 -1.87 -4.72 4.12
CA VAL A 22 -1.92 -3.41 3.47
C VAL A 22 -3.13 -3.43 2.53
N SER A 23 -4.06 -2.48 2.67
CA SER A 23 -5.21 -2.37 1.77
C SER A 23 -4.75 -2.10 0.33
N SER A 24 -5.56 -2.51 -0.65
CA SER A 24 -5.28 -2.30 -2.08
C SER A 24 -4.99 -0.84 -2.41
N ASP A 25 -5.77 0.10 -1.87
CA ASP A 25 -5.58 1.55 -2.12
C ASP A 25 -4.24 2.06 -1.60
N LYS A 26 -3.88 1.64 -0.37
CA LYS A 26 -2.60 2.03 0.23
C LYS A 26 -1.42 1.37 -0.50
N LEU A 27 -1.62 0.14 -0.94
CA LEU A 27 -0.63 -0.62 -1.70
C LEU A 27 -0.38 0.05 -3.05
N ALA A 28 -1.43 0.35 -3.81
CA ALA A 28 -1.38 1.05 -5.08
C ALA A 28 -0.62 2.38 -4.97
N ALA A 29 -1.03 3.24 -4.03
CA ALA A 29 -0.36 4.52 -3.80
C ALA A 29 1.13 4.35 -3.43
N THR A 30 1.45 3.35 -2.62
CA THR A 30 2.86 3.07 -2.26
C THR A 30 3.65 2.55 -3.46
N VAL A 31 3.05 1.71 -4.30
CA VAL A 31 3.69 1.17 -5.52
C VAL A 31 3.95 2.30 -6.51
N GLU A 32 2.99 3.20 -6.74
CA GLU A 32 3.16 4.38 -7.58
C GLU A 32 4.32 5.26 -7.09
N GLU A 33 4.35 5.59 -5.80
CA GLU A 33 5.40 6.43 -5.22
C GLU A 33 6.79 5.78 -5.37
N ARG A 34 6.87 4.46 -5.15
CA ARG A 34 8.11 3.69 -5.33
C ARG A 34 8.52 3.68 -6.79
N LEU A 35 7.62 3.35 -7.71
CA LEU A 35 7.92 3.33 -9.15
C LEU A 35 8.41 4.70 -9.62
N LYS A 36 7.77 5.79 -9.18
CA LYS A 36 8.21 7.16 -9.45
C LYS A 36 9.60 7.44 -8.88
N ALA A 37 9.88 7.03 -7.65
CA ALA A 37 11.20 7.19 -7.05
C ALA A 37 12.30 6.38 -7.76
N HIS A 38 11.99 5.19 -8.27
CA HIS A 38 12.94 4.30 -8.93
C HIS A 38 13.18 4.65 -10.41
N THR A 39 12.13 5.04 -11.13
CA THR A 39 12.17 5.28 -12.59
C THR A 39 12.19 6.76 -12.97
N GLY A 40 11.82 7.65 -12.04
CA GLY A 40 11.61 9.07 -12.31
C GLY A 40 10.32 9.39 -13.08
N LYS A 41 9.49 8.38 -13.39
CA LYS A 41 8.24 8.51 -14.14
C LYS A 41 7.05 8.22 -13.23
N GLU A 42 6.05 9.08 -13.30
CA GLU A 42 4.77 8.83 -12.66
C GLU A 42 3.94 7.91 -13.56
N ALA A 43 3.38 6.87 -12.97
CA ALA A 43 2.40 6.01 -13.63
C ALA A 43 1.08 6.76 -13.83
N ASP A 44 0.29 6.39 -14.84
CA ASP A 44 -1.07 6.94 -14.96
C ASP A 44 -1.99 6.36 -13.88
N SER A 45 -1.86 5.07 -13.59
CA SER A 45 -2.60 4.41 -12.51
C SER A 45 -1.96 3.08 -12.11
N VAL A 46 -2.08 2.71 -10.84
CA VAL A 46 -1.84 1.35 -10.35
C VAL A 46 -3.10 0.82 -9.66
N GLU A 47 -3.59 -0.32 -10.11
CA GLU A 47 -4.72 -1.01 -9.50
C GLU A 47 -4.27 -2.37 -8.95
N CYS A 48 -4.57 -2.68 -7.69
CA CYS A 48 -4.23 -3.96 -7.08
C CYS A 48 -5.48 -4.84 -6.91
N ASP A 49 -5.37 -6.14 -7.25
CA ASP A 49 -6.49 -7.09 -7.21
C ASP A 49 -7.05 -7.31 -5.80
N GLY A 50 -6.30 -6.91 -4.76
CA GLY A 50 -6.75 -6.92 -3.39
C GLY A 50 -5.70 -6.43 -2.41
N GLU A 51 -5.89 -6.80 -1.15
CA GLU A 51 -5.01 -6.42 -0.05
C GLU A 51 -3.72 -7.27 -0.07
N LEU A 52 -2.58 -6.69 0.33
CA LEU A 52 -1.34 -7.43 0.53
C LEU A 52 -1.23 -7.89 1.99
N PRO A 53 -1.28 -9.19 2.29
CA PRO A 53 -1.10 -9.66 3.66
C PRO A 53 0.28 -9.27 4.21
N ALA A 54 0.32 -8.79 5.45
CA ALA A 54 1.53 -8.53 6.23
C ALA A 54 2.13 -9.83 6.74
N LYS A 55 2.31 -10.79 5.84
CA LYS A 55 2.88 -12.10 6.10
C LYS A 55 4.03 -12.31 5.13
N VAL A 56 5.20 -12.63 5.66
CA VAL A 56 6.38 -12.91 4.83
C VAL A 56 6.05 -14.01 3.81
N GLY A 57 6.38 -13.75 2.54
CA GLY A 57 6.08 -14.61 1.41
C GLY A 57 4.67 -14.45 0.82
N ALA A 58 3.81 -13.60 1.39
CA ALA A 58 2.55 -13.27 0.76
C ALA A 58 2.77 -12.42 -0.49
N THR A 59 2.01 -12.71 -1.54
CA THR A 59 2.09 -12.02 -2.82
C THR A 59 0.77 -11.36 -3.14
N GLN A 60 0.83 -10.20 -3.78
CA GLN A 60 -0.32 -9.54 -4.39
C GLN A 60 0.03 -9.14 -5.82
N ARG A 61 -0.97 -9.17 -6.70
CA ARG A 61 -0.87 -8.73 -8.08
C ARG A 61 -1.52 -7.36 -8.22
N CYS A 62 -0.83 -6.48 -8.94
CA CYS A 62 -1.33 -5.19 -9.35
C CYS A 62 -1.10 -5.01 -10.84
N THR A 63 -1.86 -4.13 -11.47
CA THR A 63 -1.74 -3.72 -12.86
C THR A 63 -1.31 -2.26 -12.86
N LEU A 64 -0.19 -1.99 -13.52
CA LEU A 64 0.35 -0.67 -13.74
C LEU A 64 -0.02 -0.21 -15.14
N THR A 65 -0.61 0.96 -15.26
CA THR A 65 -0.95 1.59 -16.53
C THR A 65 -0.02 2.76 -16.79
N ASP A 66 0.68 2.74 -17.92
CA ASP A 66 1.55 3.80 -18.43
C ASP A 66 1.18 4.10 -19.90
N GLY A 67 0.29 5.07 -20.07
CA GLY A 67 -0.30 5.49 -21.32
C GLY A 67 -1.13 4.40 -21.96
N ALA A 68 -0.59 3.82 -23.03
CA ALA A 68 -1.22 2.73 -23.77
C ALA A 68 -0.69 1.34 -23.37
N MET A 69 0.30 1.27 -22.49
CA MET A 69 0.93 0.03 -22.04
C MET A 69 0.44 -0.32 -20.65
N GLU A 70 0.07 -1.58 -20.45
CA GLU A 70 -0.26 -2.12 -19.13
C GLU A 70 0.83 -3.11 -18.72
N TYR A 71 1.31 -3.05 -17.48
CA TYR A 71 2.33 -3.96 -16.93
C TYR A 71 1.79 -4.67 -15.71
N GLY A 72 2.03 -5.98 -15.62
CA GLY A 72 1.79 -6.73 -14.39
C GLY A 72 2.83 -6.36 -13.34
N VAL A 73 2.39 -6.11 -12.11
CA VAL A 73 3.25 -5.82 -10.96
C VAL A 73 2.98 -6.86 -9.88
N THR A 74 4.01 -7.61 -9.52
CA THR A 74 3.97 -8.55 -8.40
C THR A 74 4.58 -7.91 -7.18
N VAL A 75 3.78 -7.74 -6.13
CA VAL A 75 4.25 -7.28 -4.83
C VAL A 75 4.41 -8.48 -3.90
N THR A 76 5.56 -8.60 -3.25
CA THR A 76 5.85 -9.70 -2.31
C THR A 76 6.26 -9.17 -0.96
N THR A 77 5.56 -9.55 0.10
CA THR A 77 5.95 -9.20 1.48
C THR A 77 7.22 -9.92 1.87
N THR A 78 8.28 -9.17 2.17
CA THR A 78 9.59 -9.69 2.56
C THR A 78 9.83 -9.66 4.06
N SER A 79 9.18 -8.74 4.78
CA SER A 79 9.26 -8.64 6.25
C SER A 79 8.00 -7.98 6.80
N ALA A 80 7.59 -8.37 8.01
CA ALA A 80 6.48 -7.77 8.73
C ALA A 80 6.85 -7.72 10.21
N ASP A 81 7.33 -6.56 10.66
CA ASP A 81 7.94 -6.38 11.97
C ASP A 81 7.39 -5.13 12.65
N ASN A 82 6.88 -5.27 13.88
CA ASN A 82 6.44 -4.15 14.74
C ASN A 82 5.52 -3.13 14.03
N GLY A 83 4.59 -3.60 13.19
CA GLY A 83 3.67 -2.75 12.43
C GLY A 83 4.24 -2.14 11.15
N THR A 84 5.51 -2.42 10.84
CA THR A 84 6.13 -2.07 9.56
C THR A 84 6.15 -3.28 8.64
N VAL A 85 5.49 -3.16 7.49
CA VAL A 85 5.50 -4.18 6.44
C VAL A 85 6.48 -3.75 5.36
N LYS A 86 7.46 -4.60 5.07
CA LYS A 86 8.39 -4.44 3.95
C LYS A 86 7.97 -5.39 2.84
N PHE A 87 7.99 -4.89 1.63
CA PHE A 87 7.66 -5.66 0.44
C PHE A 87 8.56 -5.25 -0.72
N ASP A 88 8.74 -6.20 -1.62
CA ASP A 88 9.45 -6.05 -2.88
C ASP A 88 8.43 -5.88 -4.00
N ILE A 89 8.73 -5.01 -4.97
CA ILE A 89 7.87 -4.70 -6.11
C ILE A 89 8.62 -5.17 -7.35
N LYS A 90 8.04 -6.12 -8.07
CA LYS A 90 8.56 -6.60 -9.34
C LYS A 90 7.57 -6.29 -10.46
N VAL A 91 7.97 -5.40 -11.37
CA VAL A 91 7.26 -5.17 -12.63
C VAL A 91 7.64 -6.28 -13.61
N ASP A 92 6.68 -6.77 -14.37
CA ASP A 92 6.91 -7.77 -15.41
C ASP A 92 7.78 -7.20 -16.54
N ASP A 93 8.58 -8.07 -17.16
CA ASP A 93 9.50 -7.68 -18.24
C ASP A 93 8.78 -7.26 -19.53
N HIS A 94 7.52 -7.68 -19.70
CA HIS A 94 6.71 -7.41 -20.89
C HIS A 94 5.38 -6.78 -20.48
N PRO A 95 4.89 -5.79 -21.25
CA PRO A 95 3.55 -5.29 -21.06
C PRO A 95 2.54 -6.41 -21.35
N VAL A 96 1.48 -6.46 -20.54
CA VAL A 96 0.34 -7.37 -20.72
C VAL A 96 -0.59 -6.90 -21.84
N ARG A 97 -0.50 -5.63 -22.22
CA ARG A 97 -1.29 -5.02 -23.30
C ARG A 97 -0.51 -3.98 -24.09
#